data_AF-A0A2R9SUT0-F1
#
_entry.id   AF-A0A2R9SUT0-F1
#
_cell.length_a   1.000
_cell.length_b   1.000
_cell.length_c   1.000
_cell.angle_alpha   90.00
_cell.angle_beta   90.00
_cell.angle_gamma   90.00
#
_symmetry.space_group_name_H-M   'P 1'
#
loop_
_entity.id
_entity.type
_entity.pdbx_description
1 polymer ?
#
loop_
_entity_poly.entity_id
_entity_poly.type
_entity_poly.pdbx_seq_one_letter_code
_entity_poly.pdbx_strand_id
1 'polypeptide(L)'
;MGAILDPIEELKQHSVTDDHFREIDITSRLQQNMEINPYKNTSGHRSFTRKTVMSIVIPCLLLASFTAYAASGHIQILNNKGEVVVKTIDPPGSLPAKLSGLLEEYRVRVMSKLQQGELAAYYIKDDYINEGNGYDTLNPVKFEYRPTDYHSYEAFQKEQARTSAPPIKKPGSLPDGVKFAYGQVFPLGPQLYGEERAQYDALKQRLMHQAQSSTSQEKLFVEKLAWSKASNSVVYLSDGKSSTAITITAGYGKKASFTKLPDTSPEKVQLKHMEGIYLQHEANGDLVSWYDPNRSIVYAIMVNVKGLVNKDELLKMAESLIDE
;
A
#
# COMPACT_ATOMS: atom_id res chain seq x y z
N MET A 1 -32.38 -6.84 -34.09
CA MET A 1 -31.61 -7.95 -33.49
C MET A 1 -30.27 -7.38 -33.08
N GLY A 2 -30.15 -6.91 -31.83
CA GLY A 2 -28.87 -6.45 -31.28
C GLY A 2 -28.07 -7.66 -30.82
N ALA A 3 -26.79 -7.72 -31.17
CA ALA A 3 -25.90 -8.78 -30.73
C ALA A 3 -25.84 -8.80 -29.20
N ILE A 4 -26.09 -9.96 -28.60
CA ILE A 4 -25.83 -10.20 -27.18
C ILE A 4 -24.30 -10.29 -27.07
N LEU A 5 -23.68 -9.18 -26.68
CA LEU A 5 -22.26 -9.16 -26.34
C LEU A 5 -22.05 -10.07 -25.12
N ASP A 6 -20.97 -10.86 -25.16
CA ASP A 6 -20.52 -11.63 -24.01
C ASP A 6 -20.33 -10.65 -22.83
N PRO A 7 -20.96 -10.89 -21.66
CA PRO A 7 -20.78 -10.04 -20.48
C PRO A 7 -19.30 -9.81 -20.12
N ILE A 8 -18.42 -10.73 -20.49
CA ILE A 8 -16.97 -10.62 -20.31
C ILE A 8 -16.34 -9.57 -21.24
N GLU A 9 -16.82 -9.41 -22.48
CA GLU A 9 -16.32 -8.39 -23.40
C GLU A 9 -16.83 -6.99 -23.05
N GLU A 10 -18.07 -6.87 -22.57
CA GLU A 10 -18.63 -5.61 -22.10
C GLU A 10 -17.87 -5.09 -20.86
N LEU A 11 -17.50 -6.00 -19.94
CA LEU A 11 -16.66 -5.68 -18.79
C LEU A 11 -15.22 -5.30 -19.17
N LYS A 12 -14.64 -5.91 -20.22
CA LYS A 12 -13.32 -5.50 -20.74
C LYS A 12 -13.36 -4.11 -21.36
N GLN A 13 -14.46 -3.74 -22.03
CA GLN A 13 -14.62 -2.40 -22.60
C GLN A 13 -14.75 -1.30 -21.53
N HIS A 14 -15.27 -1.64 -20.35
CA HIS A 14 -15.39 -0.72 -19.21
C HIS A 14 -14.28 -0.86 -18.16
N SER A 15 -13.36 -1.81 -18.38
CA SER A 15 -12.18 -1.98 -17.54
C SER A 15 -11.21 -0.83 -17.77
N VAL A 16 -11.02 -0.04 -16.71
CA VAL A 16 -10.02 1.02 -16.68
C VAL A 16 -8.63 0.38 -16.79
N THR A 17 -7.79 0.88 -17.71
CA THR A 17 -6.41 0.40 -17.88
C THR A 17 -5.61 0.54 -16.57
N ASP A 18 -4.63 -0.35 -16.35
CA ASP A 18 -3.85 -0.40 -15.10
C ASP A 18 -3.17 0.94 -14.76
N ASP A 19 -2.84 1.74 -15.77
CA ASP A 19 -2.23 3.10 -15.69
C ASP A 19 -3.03 4.11 -14.87
N HIS A 20 -4.27 3.78 -14.53
CA HIS A 20 -5.19 4.64 -13.83
C HIS A 20 -5.32 4.29 -12.35
N PHE A 21 -4.77 3.17 -11.89
CA PHE A 21 -4.63 2.85 -10.47
C PHE A 21 -3.52 3.74 -9.91
N ARG A 22 -3.82 4.51 -8.85
CA ARG A 22 -2.74 5.18 -8.13
C ARG A 22 -1.90 4.08 -7.53
N GLU A 23 -0.61 4.12 -7.81
CA GLU A 23 0.41 3.19 -7.32
C GLU A 23 0.64 3.41 -5.81
N ILE A 24 -0.41 3.23 -5.00
CA ILE A 24 -0.30 3.00 -3.58
C ILE A 24 -0.42 1.49 -3.43
N ASP A 25 0.67 0.80 -3.71
CA ASP A 25 0.85 -0.57 -3.23
C ASP A 25 1.09 -0.49 -1.73
N ILE A 26 0.01 -0.68 -0.97
CA ILE A 26 0.02 -0.63 0.49
C ILE A 26 0.93 -1.76 1.04
N THR A 27 1.00 -2.88 0.32
CA THR A 27 1.77 -4.08 0.68
C THR A 27 3.27 -3.91 0.51
N SER A 28 3.76 -3.31 -0.58
CA SER A 28 5.21 -3.07 -0.74
C SER A 28 5.74 -2.04 0.25
N ARG A 29 4.96 -1.03 0.64
CA ARG A 29 5.33 -0.11 1.73
C ARG A 29 5.40 -0.79 3.10
N LEU A 30 4.60 -1.85 3.31
CA LEU A 30 4.68 -2.69 4.52
C LEU A 30 5.94 -3.57 4.49
N GLN A 31 6.28 -4.14 3.33
CA GLN A 31 7.46 -5.00 3.15
C GLN A 31 8.80 -4.25 3.19
N GLN A 32 8.87 -3.02 2.66
CA GLN A 32 10.08 -2.18 2.70
C GLN A 32 10.57 -1.87 4.13
N ASN A 33 9.70 -1.98 5.14
CA ASN A 33 10.04 -1.80 6.55
C ASN A 33 10.43 -3.10 7.28
N MET A 34 10.39 -4.25 6.61
CA MET A 34 10.61 -5.58 7.21
C MET A 34 11.80 -6.36 6.64
N GLU A 35 12.45 -5.88 5.57
CA GLU A 35 13.58 -6.62 4.98
C GLU A 35 14.91 -6.37 5.71
N ILE A 36 15.15 -7.17 6.76
CA ILE A 36 16.48 -7.63 7.12
C ILE A 36 16.51 -9.16 6.93
N ASN A 37 17.41 -9.58 6.04
CA ASN A 37 17.86 -10.92 5.67
C ASN A 37 17.12 -11.68 4.54
N PRO A 38 17.82 -11.98 3.43
CA PRO A 38 17.33 -12.82 2.34
C PRO A 38 17.74 -14.28 2.56
N TYR A 39 16.85 -15.26 2.38
CA TYR A 39 17.30 -16.63 2.08
C TYR A 39 16.35 -17.43 1.16
N LYS A 40 16.90 -17.69 -0.03
CA LYS A 40 16.82 -18.85 -0.95
C LYS A 40 15.55 -19.69 -1.09
N ASN A 41 15.14 -19.76 -2.36
CA ASN A 41 14.40 -20.78 -3.09
C ASN A 41 14.47 -22.22 -2.54
N THR A 42 13.31 -22.90 -2.56
CA THR A 42 13.17 -24.24 -3.19
C THR A 42 11.75 -24.43 -3.71
N SER A 43 11.65 -25.00 -4.91
CA SER A 43 10.44 -25.34 -5.65
C SER A 43 9.74 -26.60 -5.11
N GLY A 44 8.42 -26.68 -5.32
CA GLY A 44 7.65 -27.90 -5.14
C GLY A 44 6.29 -27.81 -5.83
N HIS A 45 6.12 -28.54 -6.93
CA HIS A 45 4.82 -28.71 -7.59
C HIS A 45 3.84 -29.50 -6.72
N ARG A 46 2.60 -29.00 -6.59
CA ARG A 46 1.42 -29.85 -6.38
C ARG A 46 0.22 -29.30 -7.16
N SER A 47 -0.35 -30.13 -8.02
CA SER A 47 -1.67 -29.93 -8.60
C SER A 47 -2.73 -30.41 -7.62
N PHE A 48 -3.84 -29.68 -7.51
CA PHE A 48 -5.10 -30.24 -7.03
C PHE A 48 -6.30 -29.63 -7.75
N THR A 49 -7.32 -30.46 -7.85
CA THR A 49 -8.39 -30.51 -8.84
C THR A 49 -9.62 -29.69 -8.45
N ARG A 50 -10.32 -29.17 -9.48
CA ARG A 50 -11.62 -28.49 -9.41
C ARG A 50 -12.74 -29.40 -8.90
N LYS A 51 -13.68 -28.83 -8.13
CA LYS A 51 -15.11 -29.16 -7.88
C LYS A 51 -15.59 -28.24 -6.73
N THR A 52 -16.74 -27.58 -6.65
CA THR A 52 -18.03 -27.55 -7.36
C THR A 52 -18.70 -26.21 -7.00
N VAL A 53 -19.38 -25.54 -7.93
CA VAL A 53 -20.18 -24.32 -7.69
C VAL A 53 -21.56 -24.74 -7.17
N MET A 54 -22.00 -24.18 -6.05
CA MET A 54 -23.39 -24.22 -5.59
C MET A 54 -23.94 -22.80 -5.57
N SER A 55 -24.87 -22.54 -6.48
CA SER A 55 -25.64 -21.30 -6.58
C SER A 55 -26.56 -21.14 -5.38
N ILE A 56 -26.53 -19.98 -4.73
CA ILE A 56 -27.61 -19.52 -3.86
C ILE A 56 -28.02 -18.13 -4.34
N VAL A 57 -29.27 -18.02 -4.77
CA VAL A 57 -29.97 -16.77 -5.09
C VAL A 57 -30.27 -16.06 -3.76
N ILE A 58 -29.79 -14.82 -3.59
CA ILE A 58 -30.14 -13.94 -2.47
C ILE A 58 -30.55 -12.57 -3.04
N PRO A 59 -31.64 -11.96 -2.53
CA PRO A 59 -32.29 -10.81 -3.17
C PRO A 59 -31.49 -9.51 -2.97
N CYS A 60 -31.58 -8.66 -3.97
CA CYS A 60 -30.93 -7.36 -4.10
C CYS A 60 -31.13 -6.45 -2.88
N LEU A 61 -30.08 -6.29 -2.07
CA LEU A 61 -29.83 -5.07 -1.32
C LEU A 61 -28.56 -4.46 -1.92
N LEU A 62 -28.63 -3.18 -2.25
CA LEU A 62 -27.59 -2.37 -2.93
C LEU A 62 -26.30 -2.31 -2.10
N LEU A 63 -25.51 -3.37 -2.15
CA LEU A 63 -24.19 -3.49 -1.55
C LEU A 63 -23.17 -3.60 -2.68
N ALA A 64 -21.99 -3.01 -2.47
CA ALA A 64 -20.83 -3.10 -3.36
C ALA A 64 -20.75 -4.49 -4.01
N SER A 65 -21.07 -4.57 -5.30
CA SER A 65 -21.16 -5.87 -5.98
C SER A 65 -19.74 -6.34 -6.31
N PHE A 66 -19.25 -7.37 -5.63
CA PHE A 66 -17.99 -8.02 -5.97
C PHE A 66 -18.20 -8.91 -7.20
N THR A 67 -17.37 -8.74 -8.23
CA THR A 67 -17.17 -9.76 -9.25
C THR A 67 -15.89 -10.53 -8.90
N ALA A 68 -16.04 -11.72 -8.31
CA ALA A 68 -14.91 -12.62 -8.11
C ALA A 68 -14.58 -13.29 -9.46
N TYR A 69 -13.47 -12.90 -10.09
CA TYR A 69 -13.00 -13.58 -11.29
C TYR A 69 -12.27 -14.87 -10.90
N ALA A 70 -13.00 -15.98 -10.81
CA ALA A 70 -12.45 -17.29 -10.46
C ALA A 70 -11.34 -17.79 -11.40
N ALA A 71 -11.13 -17.15 -12.55
CA ALA A 71 -10.10 -17.54 -13.52
C ALA A 71 -8.69 -16.97 -13.24
N SER A 72 -8.56 -15.88 -12.47
CA SER A 72 -7.26 -15.23 -12.19
C SER A 72 -6.85 -15.25 -10.71
N GLY A 73 -7.75 -15.61 -9.79
CA GLY A 73 -7.47 -15.62 -8.36
C GLY A 73 -7.19 -14.24 -7.77
N HIS A 74 -7.71 -13.19 -8.40
CA HIS A 74 -7.67 -11.81 -7.93
C HIS A 74 -9.07 -11.39 -7.43
N ILE A 75 -9.13 -10.62 -6.34
CA ILE A 75 -10.36 -10.02 -5.81
C ILE A 75 -10.39 -8.52 -6.10
N GLN A 76 -11.55 -8.00 -6.46
CA GLN A 76 -11.81 -6.58 -6.62
C GLN A 76 -12.96 -6.15 -5.71
N ILE A 77 -12.82 -4.97 -5.08
CA ILE A 77 -13.89 -4.25 -4.40
C ILE A 77 -14.33 -3.12 -5.33
N LEU A 78 -15.63 -3.04 -5.59
CA LEU A 78 -16.23 -2.00 -6.41
C LEU A 78 -17.00 -1.01 -5.52
N ASN A 79 -17.02 0.28 -5.88
CA ASN A 79 -17.89 1.24 -5.22
C ASN A 79 -19.34 1.14 -5.74
N ASN A 80 -20.22 1.98 -5.18
CA ASN A 80 -21.63 2.07 -5.57
C ASN A 80 -21.87 2.53 -7.03
N LYS A 81 -20.83 2.99 -7.74
CA LYS A 81 -20.86 3.34 -9.17
C LYS A 81 -20.32 2.22 -10.06
N GLY A 82 -19.94 1.08 -9.50
CA GLY A 82 -19.31 -0.01 -10.24
C GLY A 82 -17.84 0.26 -10.61
N GLU A 83 -17.18 1.23 -9.97
CA GLU A 83 -15.76 1.50 -10.20
C GLU A 83 -14.91 0.65 -9.25
N VAL A 84 -13.86 0.01 -9.76
CA VAL A 84 -12.89 -0.73 -8.93
C VAL A 84 -12.15 0.24 -8.01
N VAL A 85 -12.34 0.08 -6.70
CA VAL A 85 -11.69 0.90 -5.66
C VAL A 85 -10.53 0.19 -4.98
N VAL A 86 -10.59 -1.14 -4.95
CA VAL A 86 -9.51 -2.01 -4.46
C VAL A 86 -9.38 -3.19 -5.40
N LYS A 87 -8.16 -3.58 -5.73
CA LYS A 87 -7.89 -4.86 -6.40
C LYS A 87 -6.72 -5.57 -5.74
N THR A 88 -6.67 -6.89 -5.85
CA THR A 88 -5.40 -7.59 -5.68
C THR A 88 -4.62 -7.55 -7.00
N ILE A 89 -3.29 -7.50 -6.94
CA ILE A 89 -2.37 -7.61 -8.09
C ILE A 89 -1.29 -8.65 -7.79
N ASP A 90 -0.69 -9.22 -8.83
CA ASP A 90 0.54 -10.00 -8.68
C ASP A 90 1.70 -9.09 -8.25
N PRO A 91 2.74 -9.62 -7.58
CA PRO A 91 3.89 -8.81 -7.17
C PRO A 91 4.59 -8.22 -8.40
N PRO A 92 5.03 -6.95 -8.33
CA PRO A 92 5.81 -6.38 -9.40
C PRO A 92 7.10 -7.19 -9.60
N GLY A 93 7.61 -7.21 -10.83
CA GLY A 93 8.92 -7.81 -11.11
C GLY A 93 10.02 -7.15 -10.27
N SER A 94 10.98 -7.94 -9.81
CA SER A 94 12.13 -7.41 -9.08
C SER A 94 12.99 -6.50 -9.96
N LEU A 95 13.44 -5.37 -9.42
CA LEU A 95 14.41 -4.52 -10.09
C LEU A 95 15.73 -5.28 -10.30
N PRO A 96 16.49 -5.00 -11.38
CA PRO A 96 17.84 -5.52 -11.53
C PRO A 96 18.68 -5.22 -10.28
N ALA A 97 19.44 -6.22 -9.80
CA ALA A 97 20.17 -6.12 -8.52
C ALA A 97 21.09 -4.88 -8.45
N LYS A 98 21.72 -4.51 -9.58
CA LYS A 98 22.53 -3.29 -9.69
C LYS A 98 21.70 -2.02 -9.46
N LEU A 99 20.53 -1.92 -10.08
CA LEU A 99 19.64 -0.76 -9.92
C LEU A 99 19.12 -0.68 -8.48
N SER A 100 18.63 -1.80 -7.95
CA SER A 100 18.16 -1.88 -6.55
C SER A 100 19.25 -1.45 -5.56
N GLY A 101 20.47 -1.97 -5.70
CA GLY A 101 21.60 -1.61 -4.84
C GLY A 101 21.98 -0.13 -4.93
N LEU A 102 21.98 0.46 -6.13
CA LEU A 102 22.25 1.89 -6.31
C LEU A 102 21.16 2.76 -5.68
N LEU A 103 19.88 2.44 -5.94
CA LEU A 103 18.76 3.20 -5.37
C LEU A 103 18.80 3.14 -3.83
N GLU A 104 19.08 1.98 -3.25
CA GLU A 104 19.22 1.82 -1.79
C GLU A 104 20.41 2.61 -1.23
N GLU A 105 21.56 2.60 -1.89
CA GLU A 105 22.73 3.40 -1.49
C GLU A 105 22.37 4.89 -1.39
N TYR A 106 21.72 5.44 -2.41
CA TYR A 106 21.30 6.85 -2.41
C TYR A 106 20.18 7.12 -1.40
N ARG A 107 19.24 6.18 -1.24
CA ARG A 107 18.18 6.24 -0.23
C ARG A 107 18.75 6.45 1.17
N VAL A 108 19.71 5.61 1.56
CA VAL A 108 20.40 5.68 2.86
C VAL A 108 21.15 7.01 3.02
N ARG A 109 21.80 7.50 1.95
CA ARG A 109 22.49 8.80 1.97
C ARG A 109 21.55 9.99 2.14
N VAL A 110 20.35 9.94 1.57
CA VAL A 110 19.35 11.00 1.77
C VAL A 110 18.79 10.91 3.18
N MET A 111 18.38 9.72 3.62
CA MET A 111 17.84 9.48 4.97
C MET A 111 18.77 9.93 6.09
N SER A 112 20.09 9.78 5.93
CA SER A 112 21.07 10.24 6.92
C SER A 112 21.16 11.77 7.04
N LYS A 113 20.69 12.53 6.04
CA LYS A 113 20.62 14.00 6.04
C LYS A 113 19.30 14.54 6.62
N LEU A 114 18.33 13.67 6.90
CA LEU A 114 17.01 14.04 7.41
C LEU A 114 16.92 13.92 8.92
N GLN A 115 16.26 14.89 9.54
CA GLN A 115 15.74 14.81 10.90
C GLN A 115 14.38 14.11 10.89
N GLN A 116 13.91 13.66 12.06
CA GLN A 116 12.57 13.10 12.18
C GLN A 116 11.51 14.12 11.72
N GLY A 117 10.56 13.66 10.91
CA GLY A 117 9.50 14.47 10.33
C GLY A 117 9.88 15.20 9.04
N GLU A 118 11.14 15.15 8.59
CA GLU A 118 11.56 15.80 7.35
C GLU A 118 11.29 14.91 6.13
N LEU A 119 10.77 15.54 5.08
CA LEU A 119 10.64 15.00 3.72
C LEU A 119 11.72 15.65 2.85
N ALA A 120 12.36 14.89 1.99
CA ALA A 120 13.17 15.42 0.91
C ALA A 120 12.82 14.76 -0.42
N ALA A 121 12.98 15.54 -1.47
CA ALA A 121 13.06 15.05 -2.82
C ALA A 121 14.52 15.03 -3.27
N TYR A 122 14.86 14.12 -4.15
CA TYR A 122 16.20 14.03 -4.68
C TYR A 122 16.24 13.53 -6.12
N TYR A 123 17.30 13.92 -6.81
CA TYR A 123 17.65 13.50 -8.16
C TYR A 123 19.07 12.92 -8.14
N ILE A 124 19.25 11.82 -8.86
CA ILE A 124 20.55 11.18 -9.03
C ILE A 124 21.01 11.40 -10.46
N LYS A 125 22.10 12.15 -10.66
CA LYS A 125 22.75 12.35 -11.96
C LYS A 125 23.54 11.09 -12.34
N ASP A 126 22.84 10.09 -12.83
CA ASP A 126 23.41 8.84 -13.29
C ASP A 126 22.62 8.29 -14.49
N ASP A 127 23.28 8.14 -15.64
CA ASP A 127 22.65 7.73 -16.89
C ASP A 127 22.10 6.30 -16.79
N TYR A 128 22.73 5.43 -16.00
CA TYR A 128 22.20 4.09 -15.79
C TYR A 128 20.85 4.15 -15.07
N ILE A 129 20.70 5.02 -14.06
CA ILE A 129 19.43 5.18 -13.32
C ILE A 129 18.36 5.86 -14.17
N ASN A 130 18.71 6.89 -14.95
CA ASN A 130 17.71 7.71 -15.63
C ASN A 130 17.36 7.23 -17.05
N GLU A 131 18.26 6.52 -17.73
CA GLU A 131 18.12 6.23 -19.16
C GLU A 131 18.45 4.76 -19.52
N GLY A 132 19.52 4.21 -18.94
CA GLY A 132 20.17 3.00 -19.44
C GLY A 132 19.70 1.67 -18.87
N ASN A 133 18.69 1.65 -18.00
CA ASN A 133 18.26 0.42 -17.34
C ASN A 133 16.89 -0.13 -17.80
N GLY A 134 16.05 0.68 -18.46
CA GLY A 134 14.72 0.28 -18.94
C GLY A 134 13.62 0.19 -17.87
N TYR A 135 13.94 0.46 -16.60
CA TYR A 135 13.04 0.56 -15.47
C TYR A 135 13.13 1.97 -14.85
N ASP A 136 12.06 2.41 -14.20
CA ASP A 136 12.08 3.59 -13.32
C ASP A 136 12.56 4.93 -13.96
N THR A 137 12.57 5.00 -15.29
CA THR A 137 13.05 6.16 -16.06
C THR A 137 12.02 7.28 -16.19
N LEU A 138 10.73 6.96 -15.96
CA LEU A 138 9.63 7.93 -16.04
C LEU A 138 9.55 8.88 -14.84
N ASN A 139 10.15 8.50 -13.71
CA ASN A 139 10.10 9.26 -12.47
C ASN A 139 11.50 9.61 -11.95
N PRO A 140 12.20 10.60 -12.52
CA PRO A 140 13.57 10.90 -12.14
C PRO A 140 13.71 11.50 -10.73
N VAL A 141 12.62 12.02 -10.16
CA VAL A 141 12.61 12.57 -8.79
C VAL A 141 12.15 11.50 -7.82
N LYS A 142 12.97 11.22 -6.82
CA LYS A 142 12.68 10.30 -5.72
C LYS A 142 12.38 11.07 -4.44
N PHE A 143 11.72 10.43 -3.48
CA PHE A 143 11.33 11.05 -2.23
C PHE A 143 11.71 10.17 -1.05
N GLU A 144 12.39 10.74 -0.07
CA GLU A 144 12.63 10.10 1.23
C GLU A 144 11.99 10.89 2.35
N TYR A 145 11.36 10.16 3.26
CA TYR A 145 10.78 10.71 4.48
C TYR A 145 11.36 9.97 5.68
N ARG A 146 11.82 10.72 6.69
CA ARG A 146 12.22 10.14 7.96
C ARG A 146 11.06 10.23 8.96
N PRO A 147 10.38 9.12 9.30
CA PRO A 147 9.20 9.18 10.14
C PRO A 147 9.45 9.69 11.55
N THR A 148 8.40 10.25 12.15
CA THR A 148 8.34 10.52 13.59
C THR A 148 7.52 9.44 14.27
N ASP A 149 8.07 8.82 15.30
CA ASP A 149 7.38 7.81 16.11
C ASP A 149 6.58 8.51 17.21
N TYR A 150 5.26 8.49 17.07
CA TYR A 150 4.35 9.01 18.08
C TYR A 150 4.02 7.92 19.09
N HIS A 151 4.75 7.86 20.20
CA HIS A 151 4.55 6.86 21.26
C HIS A 151 3.29 7.09 22.13
N SER A 152 2.59 8.21 21.94
CA SER A 152 1.26 8.45 22.50
C SER A 152 0.22 8.46 21.38
N TYR A 153 -0.89 7.76 21.60
CA TYR A 153 -2.01 7.76 20.67
C TYR A 153 -2.59 9.16 20.47
N GLU A 154 -2.61 9.99 21.51
CA GLU A 154 -3.08 11.38 21.45
C GLU A 154 -2.17 12.24 20.56
N ALA A 155 -0.85 12.10 20.71
CA ALA A 155 0.12 12.83 19.89
C ALA A 155 0.01 12.41 18.42
N PHE A 156 -0.17 11.11 18.16
CA PHE A 156 -0.44 10.58 16.84
C PHE A 156 -1.73 11.16 16.24
N GLN A 157 -2.83 11.16 16.97
CA GLN A 157 -4.11 11.74 16.49
C GLN A 157 -4.01 13.24 16.23
N LYS A 158 -3.27 13.97 17.06
CA LYS A 158 -2.99 15.39 16.84
C LYS A 158 -2.25 15.61 15.52
N GLU A 159 -1.29 14.76 15.20
CA GLU A 159 -0.59 14.82 13.92
C GLU A 159 -1.51 14.48 12.76
N GLN A 160 -2.33 13.43 12.88
CA GLN A 160 -3.33 13.08 11.87
C GLN A 160 -4.27 14.26 11.56
N ALA A 161 -4.71 14.98 12.60
CA ALA A 161 -5.53 16.18 12.44
C ALA A 161 -4.76 17.33 11.77
N ARG A 162 -3.51 17.57 12.18
CA ARG A 162 -2.66 18.64 11.61
C ARG A 162 -2.45 18.45 10.10
N THR A 163 -2.30 17.21 9.65
CA THR A 163 -1.92 16.88 8.27
C THR A 163 -3.09 16.38 7.42
N SER A 164 -4.30 16.36 7.97
CA SER A 164 -5.45 15.68 7.36
C SER A 164 -5.09 14.27 6.90
N ALA A 165 -4.45 13.48 7.76
CA ALA A 165 -4.12 12.09 7.44
C ALA A 165 -5.36 11.20 7.59
N PRO A 166 -5.44 10.07 6.87
CA PRO A 166 -6.47 9.06 7.09
C PRO A 166 -6.49 8.64 8.57
N PRO A 167 -7.60 8.84 9.31
CA PRO A 167 -7.64 8.56 10.72
C PRO A 167 -7.56 7.06 11.00
N ILE A 168 -6.90 6.69 12.09
CA ILE A 168 -6.93 5.34 12.66
C ILE A 168 -7.37 5.51 14.10
N LYS A 169 -8.58 5.06 14.44
CA LYS A 169 -9.04 5.08 15.83
C LYS A 169 -8.37 3.95 16.61
N LYS A 170 -8.27 4.12 17.94
CA LYS A 170 -7.71 3.09 18.80
C LYS A 170 -8.56 1.81 18.64
N PRO A 171 -7.97 0.64 18.33
CA PRO A 171 -8.73 -0.60 18.23
C PRO A 171 -9.49 -0.88 19.53
N GLY A 172 -10.77 -1.22 19.40
CA GLY A 172 -11.63 -1.56 20.54
C GLY A 172 -11.40 -2.98 21.06
N SER A 173 -10.79 -3.84 20.24
CA SER A 173 -10.41 -5.21 20.59
C SER A 173 -8.94 -5.43 20.23
N LEU A 174 -8.14 -5.87 21.20
CA LEU A 174 -6.75 -6.26 21.01
C LEU A 174 -6.53 -7.66 21.61
N PRO A 175 -5.69 -8.52 21.00
CA PRO A 175 -5.24 -9.77 21.59
C PRO A 175 -4.53 -9.54 22.93
N ASP A 176 -4.56 -10.55 23.78
CA ASP A 176 -3.89 -10.49 25.08
C ASP A 176 -2.39 -10.18 24.94
N GLY A 177 -1.92 -9.24 25.76
CA GLY A 177 -0.53 -8.80 25.74
C GLY A 177 -0.17 -7.84 24.59
N VAL A 178 -1.06 -7.63 23.62
CA VAL A 178 -0.84 -6.68 22.53
C VAL A 178 -1.24 -5.26 22.96
N LYS A 179 -0.35 -4.29 22.73
CA LYS A 179 -0.57 -2.88 23.06
C LYS A 179 -0.03 -1.94 22.00
N PHE A 180 -0.53 -0.70 22.00
CA PHE A 180 0.02 0.36 21.16
C PHE A 180 1.51 0.57 21.45
N ALA A 181 2.33 0.58 20.40
CA ALA A 181 3.75 0.88 20.48
C ALA A 181 4.04 2.32 20.03
N TYR A 182 3.64 2.65 18.80
CA TYR A 182 3.73 4.00 18.23
C TYR A 182 2.88 4.11 16.96
N GLY A 183 2.59 5.35 16.57
CA GLY A 183 1.98 5.69 15.28
C GLY A 183 2.91 6.53 14.42
N GLN A 184 2.70 6.51 13.11
CA GLN A 184 3.42 7.30 12.13
C GLN A 184 2.45 7.89 11.09
N VAL A 185 2.75 9.11 10.63
CA VAL A 185 2.02 9.78 9.55
C VAL A 185 2.98 10.02 8.41
N PHE A 186 2.58 9.65 7.20
CA PHE A 186 3.44 9.74 6.02
C PHE A 186 2.99 10.89 5.13
N PRO A 187 3.92 11.75 4.67
CA PRO A 187 3.58 12.90 3.84
C PRO A 187 2.98 12.48 2.50
N LEU A 188 2.21 13.39 1.93
CA LEU A 188 1.90 13.42 0.51
C LEU A 188 2.82 14.46 -0.14
N GLY A 189 3.86 13.99 -0.84
CA GLY A 189 4.73 14.85 -1.65
C GLY A 189 4.10 15.17 -3.02
N PRO A 190 4.68 16.10 -3.80
CA PRO A 190 4.22 16.41 -5.15
C PRO A 190 4.13 15.16 -6.04
N GLN A 191 3.02 15.04 -6.76
CA GLN A 191 2.71 13.84 -7.55
C GLN A 191 3.02 14.00 -9.04
N LEU A 192 3.48 12.91 -9.66
CA LEU A 192 3.73 12.84 -11.11
C LEU A 192 2.45 12.97 -11.95
N TYR A 193 1.26 12.84 -11.36
CA TYR A 193 -0.01 12.95 -12.07
C TYR A 193 -1.05 13.69 -11.23
N GLY A 194 -2.08 14.22 -11.89
CA GLY A 194 -3.20 14.91 -11.24
C GLY A 194 -2.88 16.35 -10.84
N GLU A 195 -3.59 16.84 -9.83
CA GLU A 195 -3.62 18.26 -9.45
C GLU A 195 -2.25 18.80 -8.98
N GLU A 196 -1.37 17.94 -8.46
CA GLU A 196 -0.05 18.33 -7.96
C GLU A 196 1.07 18.22 -9.03
N ARG A 197 0.72 17.88 -10.28
CA ARG A 197 1.67 17.70 -11.40
C ARG A 197 2.57 18.92 -11.60
N ALA A 198 2.00 20.12 -11.58
CA ALA A 198 2.75 21.36 -11.79
C ALA A 198 3.83 21.58 -10.70
N GLN A 199 3.52 21.20 -9.45
CA GLN A 199 4.48 21.30 -8.35
C GLN A 199 5.60 20.27 -8.51
N TYR A 200 5.26 19.05 -8.94
CA TYR A 200 6.23 18.01 -9.26
C TYR A 200 7.16 18.44 -10.42
N ASP A 201 6.61 18.95 -11.52
CA ASP A 201 7.41 19.37 -12.68
C ASP A 201 8.36 20.53 -12.32
N ALA A 202 7.90 21.49 -11.52
CA ALA A 202 8.75 22.57 -11.02
C ALA A 202 9.89 22.04 -10.14
N LEU A 203 9.61 21.10 -9.23
CA LEU A 203 10.61 20.45 -8.38
C LEU A 203 11.63 19.67 -9.22
N LYS A 204 11.16 18.88 -10.18
CA LYS A 204 12.01 18.16 -11.14
C LYS A 204 12.94 19.10 -11.88
N GLN A 205 12.42 20.20 -12.43
CA GLN A 205 13.24 21.19 -13.13
C GLN A 205 14.32 21.80 -12.23
N ARG A 206 13.99 22.15 -10.98
CA ARG A 206 14.98 22.69 -10.03
C ARG A 206 16.11 21.71 -9.75
N LEU A 207 15.77 20.46 -9.39
CA LEU A 207 16.76 19.43 -9.07
C LEU A 207 17.64 19.07 -10.28
N MET A 208 17.04 18.95 -11.48
CA MET A 208 17.79 18.69 -12.71
C MET A 208 18.68 19.86 -13.10
N HIS A 209 18.21 21.11 -12.96
CA HIS A 209 19.02 22.29 -13.22
C HIS A 209 20.22 22.35 -12.27
N GLN A 210 20.01 22.11 -10.97
CA GLN A 210 21.11 21.99 -10.00
C GLN A 210 22.13 20.93 -10.44
N ALA A 211 21.65 19.76 -10.86
CA ALA A 211 22.51 18.68 -11.33
C ALA A 211 23.31 19.02 -12.60
N GLN A 212 22.70 19.72 -13.55
CA GLN A 212 23.34 20.12 -14.81
C GLN A 212 24.34 21.27 -14.60
N SER A 213 24.02 22.22 -13.73
CA SER A 213 24.89 23.37 -13.40
C SER A 213 26.06 23.02 -12.47
N SER A 214 26.00 21.88 -11.79
CA SER A 214 27.04 21.46 -10.85
C SER A 214 28.33 21.06 -11.58
N THR A 215 29.44 21.68 -11.17
CA THR A 215 30.81 21.32 -11.57
C THR A 215 31.42 20.24 -10.68
N SER A 216 30.72 19.86 -9.60
CA SER A 216 31.12 18.79 -8.70
C SER A 216 30.94 17.41 -9.36
N GLN A 217 31.75 16.44 -8.94
CA GLN A 217 31.54 15.02 -9.26
C GLN A 217 30.39 14.40 -8.46
N GLU A 218 29.76 15.16 -7.56
CA GLU A 218 28.59 14.70 -6.80
C GLU A 218 27.41 14.40 -7.73
N LYS A 219 26.85 13.21 -7.55
CA LYS A 219 25.70 12.72 -8.33
C LYS A 219 24.36 12.96 -7.64
N LEU A 220 24.35 13.22 -6.33
CA LEU A 220 23.13 13.29 -5.53
C LEU A 220 22.74 14.74 -5.25
N PHE A 221 21.56 15.14 -5.70
CA PHE A 221 21.01 16.49 -5.51
C PHE A 221 19.73 16.38 -4.69
N VAL A 222 19.68 17.05 -3.54
CA VAL A 222 18.62 16.86 -2.53
C VAL A 222 17.99 18.21 -2.16
N GLU A 223 16.65 18.26 -2.14
CA GLU A 223 15.87 19.41 -1.70
C GLU A 223 14.92 18.97 -0.58
N LYS A 224 15.05 19.58 0.61
CA LYS A 224 14.10 19.36 1.71
C LYS A 224 12.78 20.05 1.39
N LEU A 225 11.67 19.37 1.64
CA LEU A 225 10.33 19.84 1.31
C LEU A 225 9.52 20.10 2.58
N ALA A 226 8.85 21.25 2.62
CA ALA A 226 7.76 21.47 3.57
C ALA A 226 6.55 20.63 3.14
N TRP A 227 5.85 20.06 4.11
CA TRP A 227 4.64 19.27 3.86
C TRP A 227 3.59 19.51 4.95
N SER A 228 2.33 19.49 4.53
CA SER A 228 1.18 19.70 5.41
C SER A 228 0.02 18.75 5.13
N LYS A 229 0.17 17.86 4.13
CA LYS A 229 -0.81 16.84 3.78
C LYS A 229 -0.18 15.48 3.92
N ALA A 230 -0.95 14.51 4.39
CA ALA A 230 -0.50 13.12 4.52
C ALA A 230 -1.15 12.22 3.47
N SER A 231 -0.41 11.19 3.04
CA SER A 231 -0.88 10.15 2.13
C SER A 231 -1.50 8.98 2.89
N ASN A 232 -0.90 8.61 4.01
CA ASN A 232 -1.35 7.51 4.86
C ASN A 232 -0.94 7.70 6.33
N SER A 233 -1.59 6.93 7.18
CA SER A 233 -1.24 6.76 8.60
C SER A 233 -0.94 5.29 8.87
N VAL A 234 -0.09 5.03 9.87
CA VAL A 234 0.25 3.69 10.32
C VAL A 234 0.26 3.64 11.85
N VAL A 235 -0.30 2.58 12.42
CA VAL A 235 -0.20 2.24 13.84
C VAL A 235 0.53 0.92 13.98
N TYR A 236 1.53 0.89 14.85
CA TYR A 236 2.26 -0.32 15.21
C TYR A 236 1.86 -0.75 16.63
N LEU A 237 1.54 -2.04 16.75
CA LEU A 237 1.22 -2.68 18.01
C LEU A 237 2.29 -3.70 18.37
N SER A 238 2.61 -3.78 19.65
CA SER A 238 3.63 -4.68 20.20
C SER A 238 3.01 -5.79 21.04
N ASP A 239 3.55 -6.99 20.91
CA ASP A 239 3.31 -8.15 21.78
C ASP A 239 4.29 -8.23 22.97
N GLY A 240 5.11 -7.19 23.17
CA GLY A 240 6.19 -7.16 24.17
C GLY A 240 7.53 -7.74 23.69
N LYS A 241 7.58 -8.43 22.54
CA LYS A 241 8.82 -8.96 21.92
C LYS A 241 9.16 -8.20 20.65
N SER A 242 8.17 -7.97 19.80
CA SER A 242 8.26 -7.15 18.58
C SER A 242 7.48 -5.86 18.79
N SER A 243 8.05 -4.71 18.42
CA SER A 243 7.35 -3.42 18.44
C SER A 243 6.37 -3.25 17.27
N THR A 244 6.43 -4.14 16.29
CA THR A 244 5.64 -4.13 15.05
C THR A 244 4.89 -5.44 14.87
N ALA A 245 4.51 -6.10 15.97
CA ALA A 245 3.84 -7.40 15.93
C ALA A 245 2.55 -7.38 15.10
N ILE A 246 1.82 -6.26 15.12
CA ILE A 246 0.68 -5.98 14.24
C ILE A 246 0.82 -4.56 13.69
N THR A 247 0.57 -4.39 12.40
CA THR A 247 0.58 -3.10 11.71
C THR A 247 -0.80 -2.78 11.17
N ILE A 248 -1.33 -1.61 11.51
CA ILE A 248 -2.61 -1.10 11.00
C ILE A 248 -2.30 0.09 10.10
N THR A 249 -2.76 0.06 8.86
CA THR A 249 -2.54 1.14 7.87
C THR A 249 -3.87 1.69 7.41
N ALA A 250 -3.92 3.02 7.21
CA ALA A 250 -5.02 3.71 6.56
C ALA A 250 -4.47 4.66 5.49
N GLY A 251 -4.96 4.53 4.25
CA GLY A 251 -4.51 5.32 3.10
C GLY A 251 -5.68 5.87 2.29
N TYR A 252 -5.53 7.04 1.67
CA TYR A 252 -6.54 7.56 0.76
C TYR A 252 -6.62 6.71 -0.52
N GLY A 253 -7.74 6.00 -0.67
CA GLY A 253 -7.90 4.89 -1.59
C GLY A 253 -8.54 5.26 -2.91
N LYS A 254 -7.95 6.20 -3.68
CA LYS A 254 -8.31 6.27 -5.10
C LYS A 254 -7.57 5.14 -5.83
N LYS A 255 -8.20 3.96 -5.88
CA LYS A 255 -7.76 2.76 -6.61
C LYS A 255 -6.53 2.08 -5.98
N ALA A 256 -6.68 1.61 -4.75
CA ALA A 256 -5.62 0.88 -4.07
C ALA A 256 -5.43 -0.51 -4.67
N SER A 257 -4.19 -1.01 -4.65
CA SER A 257 -3.88 -2.38 -5.02
C SER A 257 -3.22 -3.11 -3.85
N PHE A 258 -3.60 -4.36 -3.64
CA PHE A 258 -2.98 -5.27 -2.68
C PHE A 258 -2.22 -6.34 -3.42
N THR A 259 -0.91 -6.42 -3.18
CA THR A 259 -0.08 -7.43 -3.77
C THR A 259 -0.42 -8.78 -3.15
N LYS A 260 -0.98 -9.67 -3.98
CA LYS A 260 -1.19 -11.07 -3.67
C LYS A 260 0.16 -11.76 -3.80
N LEU A 261 0.67 -12.33 -2.71
CA LEU A 261 1.90 -13.10 -2.77
C LEU A 261 1.64 -14.47 -3.44
N PRO A 262 2.63 -15.05 -4.15
CA PRO A 262 2.51 -16.37 -4.74
C PRO A 262 1.97 -17.37 -3.69
N ASP A 263 1.03 -18.21 -4.09
CA ASP A 263 0.40 -19.25 -3.24
C ASP A 263 -0.58 -18.78 -2.15
N THR A 264 -0.94 -17.49 -2.11
CA THR A 264 -2.02 -17.01 -1.23
C THR A 264 -3.40 -17.15 -1.89
N SER A 265 -4.39 -17.63 -1.13
CA SER A 265 -5.80 -17.69 -1.58
C SER A 265 -6.58 -16.55 -0.93
N PRO A 266 -6.94 -15.50 -1.67
CA PRO A 266 -7.73 -14.42 -1.11
C PRO A 266 -9.15 -14.90 -0.80
N GLU A 267 -9.66 -14.52 0.36
CA GLU A 267 -11.01 -14.84 0.82
C GLU A 267 -11.79 -13.54 1.04
N LYS A 268 -13.06 -13.53 0.61
CA LYS A 268 -13.98 -12.43 0.96
C LYS A 268 -14.52 -12.65 2.37
N VAL A 269 -14.46 -11.60 3.20
CA VAL A 269 -14.97 -11.62 4.58
C VAL A 269 -15.97 -10.50 4.81
N GLN A 270 -16.93 -10.73 5.69
CA GLN A 270 -17.87 -9.70 6.17
C GLN A 270 -17.28 -9.04 7.42
N LEU A 271 -17.35 -7.71 7.50
CA LEU A 271 -16.89 -6.89 8.62
C LEU A 271 -17.99 -5.89 9.00
N LYS A 272 -18.86 -6.22 9.97
CA LYS A 272 -20.10 -5.46 10.23
C LYS A 272 -20.89 -5.20 8.93
N HIS A 273 -21.10 -3.93 8.56
CA HIS A 273 -21.80 -3.50 7.33
C HIS A 273 -20.87 -3.36 6.11
N MET A 274 -19.60 -3.75 6.24
CA MET A 274 -18.55 -3.62 5.22
C MET A 274 -18.09 -4.98 4.73
N GLU A 275 -17.55 -5.02 3.52
CA GLU A 275 -16.91 -6.21 2.96
C GLU A 275 -15.39 -6.01 2.92
N GLY A 276 -14.65 -7.08 3.22
CA GLY A 276 -13.19 -7.07 3.27
C GLY A 276 -12.57 -8.23 2.51
N ILE A 277 -11.24 -8.16 2.38
CA ILE A 277 -10.40 -9.19 1.80
C ILE A 277 -9.50 -9.71 2.91
N TYR A 278 -9.53 -11.01 3.13
CA TYR A 278 -8.62 -11.73 4.01
C TYR A 278 -7.58 -12.48 3.16
N LEU A 279 -6.31 -12.33 3.51
CA LEU A 279 -5.19 -13.07 2.93
C LEU A 279 -4.50 -13.83 4.05
N GLN A 280 -4.50 -15.16 3.96
CA GLN A 280 -3.65 -15.98 4.80
C GLN A 280 -2.26 -16.06 4.19
N HIS A 281 -1.23 -15.82 4.99
CA HIS A 281 0.13 -15.89 4.51
C HIS A 281 1.04 -16.71 5.44
N GLU A 282 1.56 -17.83 4.94
CA GLU A 282 2.29 -18.80 5.78
C GLU A 282 3.62 -18.27 6.37
N ALA A 283 4.28 -17.30 5.72
CA ALA A 283 5.58 -16.75 6.14
C ALA A 283 5.54 -15.37 6.84
N ASN A 284 4.78 -14.40 6.32
CA ASN A 284 4.62 -13.01 6.76
C ASN A 284 3.34 -12.73 7.58
N GLY A 285 2.53 -13.76 7.87
CA GLY A 285 1.32 -13.68 8.71
C GLY A 285 0.10 -13.03 8.05
N ASP A 286 -1.04 -13.11 8.73
CA ASP A 286 -2.35 -12.86 8.12
C ASP A 286 -2.63 -11.37 7.89
N LEU A 287 -3.38 -11.07 6.82
CA LEU A 287 -3.81 -9.72 6.46
C LEU A 287 -5.32 -9.66 6.27
N VAL A 288 -5.94 -8.59 6.77
CA VAL A 288 -7.31 -8.21 6.41
C VAL A 288 -7.33 -6.76 5.92
N SER A 289 -8.06 -6.48 4.86
CA SER A 289 -8.25 -5.13 4.34
C SER A 289 -9.70 -4.85 3.94
N TRP A 290 -10.09 -3.59 4.00
CA TRP A 290 -11.42 -3.13 3.59
C TRP A 290 -11.38 -1.68 3.12
N TYR A 291 -12.43 -1.26 2.42
CA TYR A 291 -12.59 0.09 1.90
C TYR A 291 -13.77 0.79 2.57
N ASP A 292 -13.54 1.98 3.12
CA ASP A 292 -14.54 2.91 3.60
C ASP A 292 -14.96 3.87 2.48
N PRO A 293 -16.17 3.72 1.91
CA PRO A 293 -16.64 4.56 0.81
C PRO A 293 -16.99 5.97 1.27
N ASN A 294 -17.41 6.15 2.53
CA ASN A 294 -17.81 7.46 3.06
C ASN A 294 -16.61 8.40 3.16
N ARG A 295 -15.43 7.84 3.48
CA ARG A 295 -14.18 8.59 3.61
C ARG A 295 -13.22 8.39 2.44
N SER A 296 -13.52 7.46 1.53
CA SER A 296 -12.59 7.00 0.48
C SER A 296 -11.24 6.55 1.03
N ILE A 297 -11.25 5.77 2.12
CA ILE A 297 -10.06 5.28 2.81
C ILE A 297 -9.98 3.76 2.68
N VAL A 298 -8.79 3.25 2.40
CA VAL A 298 -8.49 1.82 2.49
C VAL A 298 -7.76 1.57 3.79
N TYR A 299 -8.23 0.57 4.53
CA TYR A 299 -7.62 0.08 5.75
C TYR A 299 -7.02 -1.30 5.52
N ALA A 300 -5.93 -1.58 6.22
CA ALA A 300 -5.35 -2.92 6.29
C ALA A 300 -4.79 -3.18 7.69
N ILE A 301 -4.97 -4.40 8.18
CA ILE A 301 -4.29 -4.92 9.37
C ILE A 301 -3.43 -6.09 8.92
N MET A 302 -2.13 -6.03 9.21
CA MET A 302 -1.17 -7.08 8.94
C MET A 302 -0.59 -7.60 10.26
N VAL A 303 -0.59 -8.92 10.43
CA VAL A 303 -0.03 -9.60 11.59
C VAL A 303 1.36 -10.08 11.23
N ASN A 304 2.40 -9.47 11.77
CA ASN A 304 3.78 -9.77 11.37
C ASN A 304 4.40 -10.93 12.18
N VAL A 305 3.67 -11.46 13.17
CA VAL A 305 4.11 -12.57 14.01
C VAL A 305 3.18 -13.76 13.81
N LYS A 306 3.72 -14.85 13.25
CA LYS A 306 2.96 -16.06 12.94
C LYS A 306 2.31 -16.64 14.20
N GLY A 307 1.00 -16.89 14.12
CA GLY A 307 0.22 -17.48 15.21
C GLY A 307 -0.06 -16.54 16.40
N LEU A 308 0.25 -15.25 16.29
CA LEU A 308 -0.08 -14.27 17.33
C LEU A 308 -1.59 -14.07 17.49
N VAL A 309 -2.31 -14.08 16.37
CA VAL A 309 -3.77 -13.98 16.34
C VAL A 309 -4.30 -15.05 15.39
N ASN A 310 -5.52 -15.53 15.66
CA ASN A 310 -6.27 -16.28 14.68
C ASN A 310 -7.14 -15.36 13.80
N LYS A 311 -7.74 -15.93 12.76
CA LYS A 311 -8.61 -15.19 11.82
C LYS A 311 -9.75 -14.46 12.54
N ASP A 312 -10.47 -15.12 13.45
CA ASP A 312 -11.63 -14.51 14.12
C ASP A 312 -11.22 -13.31 15.00
N GLU A 313 -10.07 -13.38 15.67
CA GLU A 313 -9.49 -12.28 16.44
C GLU A 313 -9.09 -11.11 15.53
N LEU A 314 -8.48 -11.41 14.38
CA LEU A 314 -8.12 -10.40 13.38
C LEU A 314 -9.36 -9.69 12.80
N LEU A 315 -10.41 -10.45 12.47
CA LEU A 315 -11.67 -9.89 12.00
C LEU A 315 -12.34 -9.02 13.07
N LYS A 316 -12.39 -9.48 14.33
CA LYS A 316 -12.91 -8.65 15.46
C LYS A 316 -12.13 -7.36 15.64
N MET A 317 -10.80 -7.40 15.49
CA MET A 317 -9.98 -6.18 15.53
C MET A 317 -10.36 -5.23 14.39
N ALA A 318 -10.51 -5.72 13.17
CA ALA A 318 -10.94 -4.92 12.01
C ALA A 318 -12.33 -4.32 12.21
N GLU A 319 -13.30 -5.11 12.69
CA GLU A 319 -14.65 -4.63 12.99
C GLU A 319 -14.66 -3.53 14.07
N SER A 320 -13.75 -3.61 15.04
CA SER A 320 -13.60 -2.57 16.06
C SER A 320 -13.14 -1.23 15.48
N LEU A 321 -12.54 -1.22 14.28
CA LEU A 321 -12.11 -0.04 13.55
C LEU A 321 -13.17 0.52 12.60
N ILE A 322 -14.29 -0.18 12.41
CA ILE A 322 -15.42 0.26 11.60
C ILE A 322 -16.40 1.00 12.50
N ASP A 323 -16.81 2.20 12.08
CA ASP A 323 -17.86 2.97 12.76
C ASP A 323 -19.21 2.24 12.63
N GLU A 324 -20.21 2.58 13.45
CA GLU A 324 -21.52 1.93 13.37
C GLU A 324 -22.32 2.36 12.13
#